data_AF-A0A924EKB7-F1
#
_entry.id   AF-A0A924EKB7-F1
#
_cell.length_a   1.000
_cell.length_b   1.000
_cell.length_c   1.000
_cell.angle_alpha   90.00
_cell.angle_beta   90.00
_cell.angle_gamma   90.00
#
_symmetry.space_group_name_H-M   'P 1'
#
loop_
_entity.id
_entity.type
_entity.pdbx_description
1 polymer ?
#
loop_
_entity_poly.entity_id
_entity_poly.type
_entity_poly.pdbx_seq_one_letter_code
_entity_poly.pdbx_strand_id
1 'polypeptide(L)'
;MHNEAFTQVEKAIKNRRSTSWAKMNGNKIPDEIIAQLLELACWAPTHAKTEPWYFMVYRGEAMKHFAAAHAAMYWENTAEPKRTEAGRHKLEHNTDLASHLIVSVMKRGANEKIPVVEEIAAASAAIQNILLGATALGIASFWSTGGMTHQPALKQYFNLAEEDIMLGLIFLGYSNDTPKTSVRNKPQEEKIRWM
;
A
#
# COMPACT_ATOMS: atom_id res chain seq x y z
N MET A 1 0.76 21.91 -27.84
CA MET A 1 -0.45 21.06 -27.88
C MET A 1 -0.84 20.74 -26.44
N HIS A 2 -2.03 21.18 -26.01
CA HIS A 2 -2.58 20.82 -24.70
C HIS A 2 -3.35 19.50 -24.89
N ASN A 3 -2.92 18.43 -24.21
CA ASN A 3 -3.61 17.14 -24.20
C ASN A 3 -4.26 16.96 -22.83
N GLU A 4 -5.58 17.07 -22.78
CA GLU A 4 -6.33 17.02 -21.53
C GLU A 4 -6.13 15.71 -20.77
N ALA A 5 -6.13 14.57 -21.48
CA ALA A 5 -5.91 13.26 -20.88
C ALA A 5 -4.54 13.17 -20.21
N PHE A 6 -3.48 13.65 -20.89
CA PHE A 6 -2.16 13.74 -20.30
C PHE A 6 -2.15 14.62 -19.04
N THR A 7 -2.82 15.79 -19.08
CA THR A 7 -2.90 16.69 -17.92
C THR A 7 -3.61 16.04 -16.73
N GLN A 8 -4.64 15.22 -16.93
CA GLN A 8 -5.31 14.51 -15.83
C GLN A 8 -4.41 13.47 -15.18
N VAL A 9 -3.72 12.65 -16.00
CA VAL A 9 -2.75 11.66 -15.50
C VAL A 9 -1.59 12.36 -14.78
N GLU A 10 -1.06 13.43 -15.37
CA GLU A 10 -0.01 14.25 -14.77
C GLU A 10 -0.42 14.80 -13.40
N LYS A 11 -1.64 15.33 -13.28
CA LYS A 11 -2.18 15.81 -12.00
C LYS A 11 -2.26 14.68 -10.96
N ALA A 12 -2.80 13.52 -11.33
CA ALA A 12 -2.88 12.37 -10.41
C ALA A 12 -1.48 11.97 -9.92
N ILE A 13 -0.50 11.85 -10.82
CA ILE A 13 0.87 11.46 -10.49
C ILE A 13 1.58 12.52 -9.64
N LYS A 14 1.53 13.79 -10.04
CA LYS A 14 2.25 14.87 -9.38
C LYS A 14 1.63 15.27 -8.05
N ASN A 15 0.32 15.11 -7.86
CA ASN A 15 -0.37 15.46 -6.62
C ASN A 15 -0.46 14.31 -5.61
N ARG A 16 -0.20 13.05 -6.00
CA ARG A 16 -0.21 11.91 -5.07
C ARG A 16 0.77 12.15 -3.92
N ARG A 17 0.29 12.04 -2.68
CA ARG A 17 1.09 12.12 -1.45
C ARG A 17 0.86 10.90 -0.58
N SER A 18 1.88 10.58 0.19
CA SER A 18 1.79 9.57 1.24
C SER A 18 1.31 10.26 2.51
N THR A 19 0.01 10.14 2.80
CA THR A 19 -0.63 10.76 3.97
C THR A 19 -0.75 9.71 5.05
N SER A 20 0.15 9.75 6.04
CA SER A 20 0.17 8.80 7.17
C SER A 20 -1.23 8.57 7.74
N TRP A 21 -1.52 7.33 8.14
CA TRP A 21 -2.78 6.94 8.78
C TRP A 21 -3.15 7.87 9.95
N ALA A 22 -2.17 8.39 10.69
CA ALA A 22 -2.38 9.30 11.82
C ALA A 22 -2.97 10.67 11.42
N LYS A 23 -2.94 11.01 10.12
CA LYS A 23 -3.47 12.26 9.56
C LYS A 23 -4.83 12.08 8.89
N MET A 24 -5.37 10.86 8.90
CA MET A 24 -6.72 10.62 8.42
C MET A 24 -7.74 11.09 9.48
N ASN A 25 -9.01 11.21 9.10
CA ASN A 25 -10.04 11.83 9.94
C ASN A 25 -11.12 10.86 10.43
N GLY A 26 -10.98 9.55 10.19
CA GLY A 26 -11.94 8.52 10.62
C GLY A 26 -13.20 8.39 9.74
N ASN A 27 -13.43 9.31 8.79
CA ASN A 27 -14.56 9.22 7.87
C ASN A 27 -14.45 7.97 6.99
N LYS A 28 -15.60 7.37 6.67
CA LYS A 28 -15.69 6.12 5.91
C LYS A 28 -15.83 6.38 4.42
N ILE A 29 -15.06 5.63 3.64
CA ILE A 29 -15.13 5.53 2.18
C ILE A 29 -16.17 4.45 1.86
N PRO A 30 -17.11 4.67 0.92
CA PRO A 30 -18.00 3.61 0.45
C PRO A 30 -17.22 2.43 -0.15
N ASP A 31 -17.66 1.21 0.10
CA ASP A 31 -16.95 0.01 -0.34
C ASP A 31 -16.88 -0.11 -1.86
N GLU A 32 -17.87 0.44 -2.57
CA GLU A 32 -17.91 0.49 -4.03
C GLU A 32 -16.76 1.32 -4.60
N ILE A 33 -16.34 2.36 -3.88
CA ILE A 33 -15.18 3.16 -4.27
C ILE A 33 -13.88 2.36 -4.07
N ILE A 34 -13.77 1.59 -2.98
CA ILE A 34 -12.62 0.70 -2.77
C ILE A 34 -12.58 -0.39 -3.85
N ALA A 35 -13.73 -0.93 -4.23
CA ALA A 35 -13.83 -1.89 -5.33
C ALA A 35 -13.36 -1.29 -6.67
N GLN A 36 -13.74 -0.05 -6.99
CA GLN A 36 -13.25 0.66 -8.18
C GLN A 36 -11.72 0.84 -8.17
N LEU A 37 -11.14 1.17 -7.01
CA LEU A 37 -9.68 1.28 -6.88
C LEU A 37 -8.97 -0.07 -7.10
N LEU A 38 -9.53 -1.16 -6.60
CA LEU A 38 -9.00 -2.51 -6.80
C LEU A 38 -9.15 -2.96 -8.26
N GLU A 39 -10.23 -2.57 -8.94
CA GLU A 39 -10.40 -2.81 -10.37
C GLU A 39 -9.29 -2.11 -11.18
N LEU A 40 -8.95 -0.85 -10.85
CA LEU A 40 -7.81 -0.16 -11.47
C LEU A 40 -6.47 -0.89 -11.22
N ALA A 41 -6.32 -1.54 -10.08
CA ALA A 41 -5.14 -2.34 -9.76
C ALA A 41 -4.97 -3.51 -10.74
N CYS A 42 -6.07 -4.15 -11.15
CA CYS A 42 -6.08 -5.28 -12.10
C CYS A 42 -5.68 -4.89 -13.53
N TRP A 43 -5.60 -3.60 -13.85
CA TRP A 43 -5.11 -3.11 -15.14
C TRP A 43 -3.59 -2.83 -15.15
N ALA A 44 -2.86 -3.27 -14.14
CA ALA A 44 -1.41 -3.18 -14.11
C ALA A 44 -0.75 -4.09 -15.17
N PRO A 45 0.42 -3.70 -15.71
CA PRO A 45 1.16 -4.54 -16.64
C PRO A 45 1.67 -5.81 -15.94
N THR A 46 1.59 -6.95 -16.63
CA THR A 46 2.07 -8.24 -16.13
C THR A 46 2.66 -9.07 -17.27
N HIS A 47 3.91 -9.52 -17.10
CA HIS A 47 4.54 -10.41 -18.05
C HIS A 47 3.87 -11.79 -18.00
N ALA A 48 3.63 -12.39 -19.17
CA ALA A 48 2.92 -13.66 -19.33
C ALA A 48 1.52 -13.72 -18.68
N LYS A 49 0.94 -12.56 -18.33
CA LYS A 49 -0.38 -12.45 -17.69
C LYS A 49 -0.48 -13.25 -16.40
N THR A 50 0.55 -13.19 -15.54
CA THR A 50 0.53 -13.90 -14.26
C THR A 50 -0.34 -13.23 -13.20
N GLU A 51 -0.64 -11.94 -13.35
CA GLU A 51 -1.51 -11.16 -12.46
C GLU A 51 -1.21 -11.39 -10.97
N PRO A 52 0.03 -11.19 -10.52
CA PRO A 52 0.51 -11.73 -9.24
C PRO A 52 0.05 -10.92 -8.02
N TRP A 53 -0.74 -9.87 -8.21
CA TRP A 53 -1.25 -9.04 -7.12
C TRP A 53 -2.39 -9.73 -6.37
N TYR A 54 -2.29 -9.75 -5.05
CA TYR A 54 -3.33 -10.26 -4.17
C TYR A 54 -3.58 -9.27 -3.04
N PHE A 55 -4.85 -8.91 -2.86
CA PHE A 55 -5.28 -7.88 -1.93
C PHE A 55 -6.27 -8.45 -0.92
N MET A 56 -5.96 -8.31 0.38
CA MET A 56 -6.93 -8.61 1.45
C MET A 56 -7.41 -7.30 2.04
N VAL A 57 -8.72 -7.06 2.00
CA VAL A 57 -9.33 -5.78 2.38
C VAL A 57 -9.94 -5.89 3.77
N TYR A 58 -9.50 -5.02 4.68
CA TYR A 58 -9.97 -4.89 6.04
C TYR A 58 -10.76 -3.59 6.21
N ARG A 59 -11.89 -3.66 6.91
CA ARG A 59 -12.74 -2.52 7.28
C ARG A 59 -13.42 -2.77 8.63
N GLY A 60 -13.85 -1.69 9.30
CA GLY A 60 -14.58 -1.78 10.56
C GLY A 60 -13.83 -2.56 11.64
N GLU A 61 -14.52 -3.43 12.37
CA GLU A 61 -13.94 -4.23 13.46
C GLU A 61 -12.79 -5.16 13.00
N ALA A 62 -12.80 -5.61 11.74
CA ALA A 62 -11.70 -6.43 11.21
C ALA A 62 -10.36 -5.66 11.21
N MET A 63 -10.37 -4.34 11.02
CA MET A 63 -9.15 -3.53 11.10
C MET A 63 -8.59 -3.48 12.52
N LYS A 64 -9.45 -3.35 13.52
CA LYS A 64 -9.04 -3.34 14.94
C LYS A 64 -8.46 -4.69 15.35
N HIS A 65 -9.10 -5.79 14.95
CA HIS A 65 -8.57 -7.13 15.20
C HIS A 65 -7.20 -7.33 14.54
N PHE A 66 -7.04 -6.88 13.29
CA PHE A 66 -5.76 -6.93 12.61
C PHE A 66 -4.69 -6.11 13.33
N ALA A 67 -4.98 -4.86 13.72
CA ALA A 67 -4.05 -3.98 14.40
C ALA A 67 -3.58 -4.54 15.76
N ALA A 68 -4.52 -5.10 16.53
CA ALA A 68 -4.20 -5.79 17.79
C ALA A 68 -3.31 -7.02 17.56
N ALA A 69 -3.63 -7.86 16.57
CA ALA A 69 -2.78 -9.00 16.21
C ALA A 69 -1.39 -8.56 15.72
N HIS A 70 -1.31 -7.46 14.96
CA HIS A 70 -0.05 -6.89 14.47
C HIS A 70 0.84 -6.41 15.62
N ALA A 71 0.24 -5.76 16.61
CA ALA A 71 0.91 -5.31 17.82
C ALA A 71 1.38 -6.47 18.71
N ALA A 72 0.56 -7.52 18.87
CA ALA A 72 0.93 -8.73 19.61
C ALA A 72 2.12 -9.45 18.95
N MET A 73 2.05 -9.68 17.63
CA MET A 73 3.16 -10.27 16.87
C MET A 73 4.45 -9.43 17.01
N TYR A 74 4.34 -8.10 16.98
CA TYR A 74 5.49 -7.23 17.22
C TYR A 74 6.10 -7.43 18.61
N TRP A 75 5.28 -7.55 19.65
CA TRP A 75 5.74 -7.76 21.01
C TRP A 75 6.49 -9.10 21.18
N GLU A 76 5.97 -10.16 20.56
CA GLU A 76 6.49 -11.52 20.65
C GLU A 76 7.76 -11.73 19.83
N ASN A 77 7.88 -11.07 18.67
CA ASN A 77 8.90 -11.38 17.66
C ASN A 77 9.95 -10.28 17.49
N THR A 78 9.86 -9.17 18.22
CA THR A 78 10.87 -8.11 18.20
C THR A 78 11.75 -8.21 19.44
N ALA A 79 13.07 -8.25 19.24
CA ALA A 79 14.04 -8.24 20.34
C ALA A 79 14.35 -6.81 20.84
N GLU A 80 14.78 -6.71 22.10
CA GLU A 80 15.35 -5.48 22.65
C GLU A 80 16.63 -5.07 21.90
N PRO A 81 16.93 -3.76 21.75
CA PRO A 81 16.17 -2.60 22.23
C PRO A 81 15.12 -2.10 21.22
N LYS A 82 14.86 -2.85 20.14
CA LYS A 82 13.91 -2.43 19.09
C LYS A 82 12.46 -2.62 19.52
N ARG A 83 12.20 -3.52 20.47
CA ARG A 83 10.89 -3.73 21.07
C ARG A 83 10.61 -2.61 22.06
N THR A 84 9.58 -1.82 21.78
CA THR A 84 9.21 -0.67 22.60
C THR A 84 7.70 -0.63 22.77
N GLU A 85 7.24 -0.17 23.92
CA GLU A 85 5.81 0.04 24.17
C GLU A 85 5.22 1.04 23.18
N ALA A 86 5.96 2.10 22.85
CA ALA A 86 5.56 3.07 21.84
C ALA A 86 5.38 2.44 20.44
N GLY A 87 6.25 1.50 20.06
CA GLY A 87 6.13 0.75 18.81
C GLY A 87 4.90 -0.14 18.79
N ARG A 88 4.62 -0.85 19.88
CA ARG A 88 3.43 -1.70 20.05
C ARG A 88 2.15 -0.87 19.98
N HIS A 89 2.04 0.17 20.81
CA HIS A 89 0.90 1.08 20.86
C HIS A 89 0.64 1.73 19.49
N LYS A 90 1.71 2.11 18.77
CA LYS A 90 1.58 2.65 17.42
C LYS A 90 0.94 1.65 16.46
N LEU A 91 1.27 0.36 16.53
CA LEU A 91 0.67 -0.67 15.68
C LEU A 91 -0.79 -0.96 16.05
N GLU A 92 -1.09 -0.99 17.35
CA GLU A 92 -2.45 -1.25 17.86
C GLU A 92 -3.46 -0.17 17.40
N HIS A 93 -3.00 1.07 17.27
CA HIS A 93 -3.82 2.23 16.91
C HIS A 93 -3.62 2.73 15.47
N ASN A 94 -2.84 2.04 14.63
CA ASN A 94 -2.56 2.52 13.27
C ASN A 94 -3.76 2.47 12.30
N THR A 95 -4.88 1.89 12.73
CA THR A 95 -6.11 1.77 11.93
C THR A 95 -7.24 2.70 12.38
N ASP A 96 -7.14 3.34 13.55
CA ASP A 96 -8.24 4.06 14.19
C ASP A 96 -8.85 5.16 13.33
N LEU A 97 -7.99 5.86 12.58
CA LEU A 97 -8.39 7.00 11.73
C LEU A 97 -8.53 6.62 10.26
N ALA A 98 -8.14 5.40 9.88
CA ALA A 98 -8.27 4.91 8.51
C ALA A 98 -9.70 4.39 8.25
N SER A 99 -10.14 4.49 7.00
CA SER A 99 -11.39 3.89 6.56
C SER A 99 -11.21 2.40 6.27
N HIS A 100 -10.16 2.09 5.50
CA HIS A 100 -9.83 0.75 5.04
C HIS A 100 -8.33 0.51 5.14
N LEU A 101 -7.98 -0.76 5.34
CA LEU A 101 -6.61 -1.25 5.22
C LEU A 101 -6.60 -2.36 4.17
N ILE A 102 -5.70 -2.26 3.21
CA ILE A 102 -5.47 -3.31 2.21
C ILE A 102 -4.10 -3.91 2.47
N VAL A 103 -4.07 -5.21 2.74
CA VAL A 103 -2.82 -5.98 2.77
C VAL A 103 -2.49 -6.37 1.33
N SER A 104 -1.32 -5.98 0.86
CA SER A 104 -0.83 -6.26 -0.49
C SER A 104 0.24 -7.34 -0.48
N VAL A 105 0.02 -8.36 -1.31
CA VAL A 105 0.89 -9.53 -1.45
C VAL A 105 1.16 -9.77 -2.93
N MET A 106 2.40 -10.09 -3.28
CA MET A 106 2.73 -10.77 -4.52
C MET A 106 2.55 -12.27 -4.28
N LYS A 107 1.53 -12.87 -4.90
CA LYS A 107 1.29 -14.32 -4.88
C LYS A 107 2.15 -14.96 -5.96
N ARG A 108 3.06 -15.85 -5.56
CA ARG A 108 3.97 -16.47 -6.53
C ARG A 108 3.21 -17.48 -7.38
N GLY A 109 3.27 -17.31 -8.70
CA GLY A 109 2.73 -18.26 -9.66
C GLY A 109 3.64 -19.48 -9.87
N ALA A 110 3.09 -20.53 -10.47
CA ALA A 110 3.83 -21.77 -10.80
C ALA A 110 4.76 -21.64 -12.03
N ASN A 111 4.71 -20.52 -12.76
CA ASN A 111 5.54 -20.33 -13.95
C ASN A 111 6.96 -19.88 -13.56
N GLU A 112 7.84 -20.85 -13.38
CA GLU A 112 9.25 -20.63 -13.00
C GLU A 112 10.05 -19.80 -14.01
N LYS A 113 9.57 -19.67 -15.26
CA LYS A 113 10.23 -18.85 -16.29
C LYS A 113 10.11 -17.35 -16.01
N ILE A 114 9.16 -16.94 -15.17
CA ILE A 114 8.97 -15.53 -14.83
C ILE A 114 9.84 -15.18 -13.62
N PRO A 115 10.83 -14.28 -13.75
CA PRO A 115 11.63 -13.82 -12.63
C PRO A 115 10.76 -13.20 -11.53
N VAL A 116 11.06 -13.50 -10.28
CA VAL A 116 10.35 -12.97 -9.11
C VAL A 116 10.28 -11.44 -9.13
N VAL A 117 11.35 -10.77 -9.58
CA VAL A 117 11.40 -9.30 -9.66
C VAL A 117 10.35 -8.71 -10.62
N GLU A 118 9.99 -9.42 -11.68
CA GLU A 118 8.97 -8.97 -12.63
C GLU A 118 7.57 -9.04 -12.00
N GLU A 119 7.30 -10.06 -11.19
CA GLU A 119 6.03 -10.17 -10.47
C GLU A 119 5.92 -9.16 -9.33
N ILE A 120 7.02 -8.90 -8.61
CA ILE A 120 7.08 -7.80 -7.64
C ILE A 120 6.81 -6.47 -8.34
N ALA A 121 7.39 -6.23 -9.53
CA ALA A 121 7.19 -5.00 -10.28
C ALA A 121 5.73 -4.85 -10.75
N ALA A 122 5.13 -5.93 -11.27
CA ALA A 122 3.72 -5.96 -11.68
C ALA A 122 2.77 -5.66 -10.51
N ALA A 123 2.95 -6.34 -9.38
CA ALA A 123 2.13 -6.09 -8.19
C ALA A 123 2.38 -4.69 -7.58
N SER A 124 3.61 -4.17 -7.64
CA SER A 124 3.90 -2.79 -7.24
C SER A 124 3.24 -1.76 -8.16
N ALA A 125 3.13 -2.04 -9.46
CA ALA A 125 2.37 -1.21 -10.39
C ALA A 125 0.86 -1.23 -10.08
N ALA A 126 0.31 -2.39 -9.70
CA ALA A 126 -1.07 -2.51 -9.22
C ALA A 126 -1.33 -1.67 -7.96
N ILE A 127 -0.42 -1.70 -6.98
CA ILE A 127 -0.46 -0.81 -5.82
C ILE A 127 -0.46 0.65 -6.26
N GLN A 128 0.45 1.04 -7.17
CA GLN A 128 0.53 2.42 -7.64
C GLN A 128 -0.76 2.88 -8.35
N ASN A 129 -1.44 2.01 -9.10
CA ASN A 129 -2.75 2.32 -9.70
C ASN A 129 -3.79 2.64 -8.61
N ILE A 130 -3.85 1.87 -7.52
CA ILE A 130 -4.72 2.18 -6.36
C ILE A 130 -4.40 3.57 -5.81
N LEU A 131 -3.11 3.89 -5.60
CA LEU A 131 -2.71 5.17 -5.02
C LEU A 131 -3.05 6.37 -5.93
N LEU A 132 -2.91 6.21 -7.25
CA LEU A 132 -3.27 7.26 -8.22
C LEU A 132 -4.79 7.43 -8.31
N GLY A 133 -5.54 6.34 -8.37
CA GLY A 133 -7.01 6.38 -8.34
C GLY A 133 -7.53 7.04 -7.06
N ALA A 134 -6.96 6.68 -5.91
CA ALA A 134 -7.29 7.30 -4.63
C ALA A 134 -7.04 8.81 -4.66
N THR A 135 -5.89 9.23 -5.21
CA THR A 135 -5.56 10.66 -5.36
C THR A 135 -6.57 11.38 -6.25
N ALA A 136 -7.00 10.77 -7.36
CA ALA A 136 -7.98 11.35 -8.27
C ALA A 136 -9.36 11.54 -7.61
N LEU A 137 -9.71 10.68 -6.64
CA LEU A 137 -10.94 10.75 -5.86
C LEU A 137 -10.81 11.57 -4.57
N GLY A 138 -9.68 12.23 -4.33
CA GLY A 138 -9.44 12.99 -3.09
C GLY A 138 -9.28 12.12 -1.84
N ILE A 139 -8.97 10.83 -2.01
CA ILE A 139 -8.73 9.88 -0.93
C ILE A 139 -7.25 9.93 -0.53
N ALA A 140 -7.00 10.08 0.76
CA ALA A 140 -5.67 9.98 1.34
C ALA A 140 -5.22 8.51 1.35
N SER A 141 -3.97 8.27 0.98
CA SER A 141 -3.39 6.93 0.93
C SER A 141 -1.99 6.87 1.55
N PHE A 142 -1.67 5.73 2.16
CA PHE A 142 -0.35 5.47 2.73
C PHE A 142 0.06 4.01 2.55
N TRP A 143 1.07 3.77 1.72
CA TRP A 143 1.70 2.46 1.59
C TRP A 143 2.86 2.34 2.60
N SER A 144 2.73 1.41 3.53
CA SER A 144 3.67 1.17 4.62
C SER A 144 4.19 -0.26 4.60
N THR A 145 5.46 -0.44 4.94
CA THR A 145 6.08 -1.75 5.20
C THR A 145 6.61 -1.85 6.63
N GLY A 146 6.07 -1.03 7.55
CA GLY A 146 6.49 -0.99 8.96
C GLY A 146 6.01 -2.19 9.79
N GLY A 147 6.49 -2.26 11.04
CA GLY A 147 6.12 -3.32 11.98
C GLY A 147 6.51 -4.71 11.48
N MET A 148 5.59 -5.66 11.57
CA MET A 148 5.79 -7.06 11.19
C MET A 148 5.67 -7.35 9.69
N THR A 149 5.56 -6.34 8.81
CA THR A 149 5.26 -6.54 7.38
C THR A 149 6.14 -7.60 6.71
N HIS A 150 7.45 -7.54 6.93
CA HIS A 150 8.42 -8.48 6.34
C HIS A 150 8.87 -9.58 7.31
N GLN A 151 8.17 -9.76 8.43
CA GLN A 151 8.50 -10.78 9.42
C GLN A 151 7.73 -12.07 9.13
N PRO A 152 8.33 -13.27 9.35
CA PRO A 152 7.66 -14.54 9.13
C PRO A 152 6.31 -14.67 9.85
N ALA A 153 6.20 -14.10 11.06
CA ALA A 153 4.98 -14.15 11.87
C ALA A 153 3.74 -13.60 11.13
N LEU A 154 3.87 -12.45 10.44
CA LEU A 154 2.73 -11.87 9.71
C LEU A 154 2.37 -12.70 8.47
N LYS A 155 3.38 -13.27 7.81
CA LYS A 155 3.19 -14.16 6.67
C LYS A 155 2.44 -15.43 7.06
N GLN A 156 2.79 -16.01 8.20
CA GLN A 156 2.10 -17.15 8.81
C GLN A 156 0.67 -16.80 9.23
N TYR A 157 0.46 -15.61 9.83
CA TYR A 157 -0.88 -15.13 10.20
C TYR A 157 -1.86 -15.12 9.01
N PHE A 158 -1.36 -14.81 7.81
CA PHE A 158 -2.15 -14.82 6.57
C PHE A 158 -2.12 -16.15 5.81
N ASN A 159 -1.50 -17.20 6.35
CA ASN A 159 -1.33 -18.51 5.69
C ASN A 159 -0.71 -18.39 4.28
N LEU A 160 0.31 -17.53 4.13
CA LEU A 160 0.99 -17.32 2.86
C LEU A 160 2.13 -18.34 2.65
N ALA A 161 2.32 -18.78 1.41
CA ALA A 161 3.38 -19.73 1.03
C ALA A 161 4.77 -19.08 1.10
N GLU A 162 5.85 -19.87 1.25
CA GLU A 162 7.22 -19.35 1.42
C GLU A 162 7.67 -18.42 0.28
N GLU A 163 7.12 -18.57 -0.90
CA GLU A 163 7.44 -17.80 -2.09
C GLU A 163 6.59 -16.52 -2.24
N ASP A 164 5.47 -16.43 -1.51
CA ASP A 164 4.63 -15.23 -1.49
C ASP A 164 5.37 -14.06 -0.82
N ILE A 165 5.24 -12.85 -1.37
CA ILE A 165 5.95 -11.68 -0.84
C ILE A 165 4.96 -10.64 -0.36
N MET A 166 5.01 -10.33 0.94
CA MET A 166 4.30 -9.19 1.52
C MET A 166 4.88 -7.89 0.94
N LEU A 167 4.08 -7.18 0.14
CA LEU A 167 4.49 -5.90 -0.44
C LEU A 167 4.12 -4.72 0.45
N GLY A 168 3.15 -4.88 1.35
CA GLY A 168 2.89 -3.92 2.41
C GLY A 168 1.44 -3.76 2.81
N LEU A 169 1.21 -2.73 3.61
CA LEU A 169 -0.07 -2.32 4.16
C LEU A 169 -0.45 -0.97 3.54
N ILE A 170 -1.60 -0.91 2.88
CA ILE A 170 -2.10 0.29 2.23
C ILE A 170 -3.29 0.81 3.05
N PHE A 171 -3.08 1.92 3.75
CA PHE A 171 -4.14 2.60 4.48
C PHE A 171 -4.85 3.57 3.54
N LEU A 172 -6.18 3.57 3.57
CA LEU A 172 -7.03 4.49 2.81
C LEU A 172 -7.99 5.19 3.77
N GLY A 173 -8.18 6.49 3.57
CA GLY A 173 -9.11 7.30 4.37
C GLY A 173 -9.25 8.71 3.81
N TYR A 174 -10.03 9.55 4.47
CA TYR A 174 -10.06 10.98 4.19
C TYR A 174 -9.14 11.74 5.14
N SER A 175 -8.64 12.89 4.71
CA SER A 175 -7.84 13.79 5.54
C SER A 175 -8.31 15.22 5.31
N ASN A 176 -8.30 16.01 6.38
CA ASN A 176 -8.58 17.44 6.30
C ASN A 176 -7.30 18.25 6.01
N ASP A 177 -6.13 17.60 6.03
CA ASP A 177 -4.87 18.24 5.69
C ASP A 177 -4.83 18.55 4.19
N THR A 178 -4.46 19.78 3.85
CA THR A 178 -4.07 20.11 2.48
C THR A 178 -2.77 19.37 2.14
N PRO A 179 -2.73 18.55 1.07
CA PRO A 179 -1.51 17.85 0.68
C PRO A 179 -0.39 18.85 0.39
N LYS A 180 0.73 18.71 1.09
CA LYS A 180 1.90 19.57 0.86
C LYS A 180 2.44 19.37 -0.55
N THR A 181 2.96 20.42 -1.17
CA THR A 181 3.75 20.30 -2.39
C THR A 181 4.95 19.39 -2.13
N SER A 182 5.18 18.40 -3.00
CA SER A 182 6.33 17.52 -2.88
C SER A 182 7.49 18.09 -3.66
N VAL A 183 8.67 18.01 -3.06
CA VAL A 183 9.94 18.24 -3.72
C VAL A 183 10.60 16.90 -4.04
N ARG A 184 11.37 16.84 -5.12
CA ARG A 184 12.25 15.71 -5.42
C ARG A 184 13.66 16.11 -5.02
N ASN A 185 14.33 15.27 -4.24
CA ASN A 185 15.66 15.58 -3.69
C ASN A 185 16.73 15.77 -4.77
N LYS A 186 16.53 15.12 -5.93
CA LYS A 186 17.45 15.16 -7.06
C LYS A 186 16.70 15.61 -8.32
N PRO A 187 17.33 16.44 -9.17
CA PRO A 187 16.81 16.78 -10.49
C PRO A 187 16.65 15.53 -11.36
N GLN A 188 15.88 15.64 -12.45
CA GLN A 188 15.58 14.49 -13.33
C GLN A 188 16.81 14.08 -14.16
N GLU A 189 17.69 15.04 -14.46
CA GLU A 189 18.90 14.90 -15.27
C GLU A 189 19.92 13.96 -14.60
N GLU A 190 19.89 13.84 -13.27
CA GLU A 190 20.68 12.84 -12.53
C GLU A 190 20.13 11.41 -12.65
N LYS A 191 18.91 11.24 -13.14
CA LYS A 191 18.18 9.95 -13.18
C LYS A 191 17.90 9.48 -14.60
N ILE A 192 18.10 10.33 -15.58
CA ILE A 192 17.75 10.10 -16.98
C ILE A 192 18.97 10.41 -17.82
N ARG A 193 19.44 9.40 -18.55
CA ARG A 193 20.49 9.53 -19.57
C ARG A 193 19.86 9.29 -20.93
N TRP A 194 19.94 10.28 -21.80
CA TRP A 194 19.63 10.13 -23.22
C TRP A 194 20.87 9.56 -23.91
N MET A 195 20.66 8.59 -24.81
CA MET A 195 21.71 7.93 -25.58
C MET A 195 21.58 8.31 -27.05
#